data_AF-A0A950AWQ7-F1
#
_entry.id   AF-A0A950AWQ7-F1
#
_cell.length_a   1.000
_cell.length_b   1.000
_cell.length_c   1.000
_cell.angle_alpha   90.00
_cell.angle_beta   90.00
_cell.angle_gamma   90.00
#
_symmetry.space_group_name_H-M   'P 1'
#
loop_
_entity.id
_entity.type
_entity.pdbx_description
1 polymer ?
#
loop_
_entity_poly.entity_id
_entity_poly.type
_entity_poly.pdbx_seq_one_letter_code
_entity_poly.pdbx_strand_id
1 'polypeptide(L)' 'MKTFLMILGFLAAALILTQVTMGQLILSSHSPKLIKAHQHSGYLTVVVSLVYIALSMLAIASLPRREKP' A
#
# COMPACT_ATOMS: atom_id res chain seq x y z
N MET A 1 -1.51 -14.72 10.55
CA MET A 1 -2.40 -13.63 10.06
C MET A 1 -1.97 -12.25 10.56
N LYS A 2 -2.02 -11.94 11.87
CA LYS A 2 -1.69 -10.60 12.40
C LYS A 2 -0.30 -10.08 11.99
N THR A 3 0.76 -10.84 12.24
CA THR A 3 2.14 -10.43 11.89
C THR A 3 2.31 -10.21 10.39
N PHE A 4 1.74 -11.09 9.57
CA PHE A 4 1.76 -10.96 8.11
C PHE A 4 1.06 -9.68 7.65
N LEU A 5 -0.13 -9.38 8.18
CA LEU A 5 -0.86 -8.14 7.86
C LEU A 5 -0.08 -6.90 8.31
N MET A 6 0.62 -6.94 9.46
CA MET A 6 1.46 -5.83 9.89
C MET A 6 2.64 -5.58 8.94
N ILE A 7 3.34 -6.63 8.53
CA ILE A 7 4.45 -6.52 7.56
C ILE A 7 3.92 -5.99 6.23
N LEU A 8 2.80 -6.52 5.75
CA LEU A 8 2.18 -6.11 4.50
C LEU A 8 1.71 -4.65 4.55
N GLY A 9 1.11 -4.22 5.66
CA GLY A 9 0.72 -2.83 5.89
C GLY A 9 1.90 -1.88 5.95
N PHE A 10 2.99 -2.27 6.63
CA PHE A 10 4.23 -1.49 6.65
C PHE A 10 4.85 -1.35 5.25
N LEU A 11 4.88 -2.45 4.47
CA LEU A 11 5.34 -2.42 3.09
C LEU A 11 4.47 -1.49 2.23
N ALA A 12 3.14 -1.57 2.35
CA ALA A 12 2.23 -0.68 1.64
C ALA A 12 2.49 0.80 1.98
N ALA A 13 2.67 1.12 3.27
CA ALA A 13 2.98 2.47 3.72
C ALA A 13 4.33 2.98 3.15
N ALA A 14 5.37 2.15 3.16
CA ALA A 14 6.67 2.50 2.60
C ALA A 14 6.60 2.75 1.08
N LEU A 15 5.83 1.93 0.36
CA LEU A 15 5.60 2.11 -1.08
C LEU A 15 4.85 3.41 -1.37
N ILE A 16 3.78 3.72 -0.61
CA ILE A 16 3.03 4.97 -0.75
C ILE A 16 3.93 6.18 -0.50
N LEU A 17 4.73 6.16 0.57
CA LEU A 17 5.67 7.25 0.86
C LEU A 17 6.69 7.43 -0.27
N THR A 18 7.19 6.31 -0.82
CA THR A 18 8.08 6.34 -1.98
C THR A 18 7.40 7.00 -3.18
N GLN A 19 6.12 6.71 -3.46
CA GLN A 19 5.37 7.37 -4.54
C GLN A 19 5.26 8.88 -4.34
N VAL A 20 5.01 9.34 -3.11
CA VAL A 20 4.97 10.78 -2.79
C VAL A 20 6.32 11.42 -3.09
N THR A 21 7.43 10.83 -2.61
CA THR A 21 8.77 11.37 -2.85
C THR A 21 9.14 11.37 -4.34
N MET A 22 8.82 10.31 -5.09
CA MET A 22 9.03 10.26 -6.54
C MET A 22 8.21 11.31 -7.28
N GLY A 23 6.95 11.54 -6.89
CA GLY A 23 6.13 12.60 -7.45
C GLY A 23 6.78 13.97 -7.29
N GLN A 24 7.30 14.29 -6.10
CA GLN A 24 8.02 15.55 -5.86
C GLN A 24 9.30 15.68 -6.70
N LEU A 25 10.06 14.59 -6.84
CA LEU A 25 11.27 14.57 -7.68
C LEU A 25 10.94 14.73 -9.16
N ILE A 26 9.83 14.18 -9.64
CA ILE A 26 9.36 14.36 -11.01
C ILE A 26 9.00 15.83 -11.26
N LEU A 27 8.23 16.45 -10.36
CA LEU A 27 7.88 17.87 -10.47
C LEU A 27 9.12 18.78 -10.52
N SER A 28 10.19 18.39 -9.81
CA SER A 28 11.43 19.16 -9.75
C SER A 28 12.34 18.96 -10.96
N SER A 29 12.44 17.72 -11.48
CA SER A 29 13.45 17.36 -12.50
C SER A 29 12.90 17.12 -13.90
N HIS A 30 11.59 16.88 -14.06
CA HIS A 30 10.94 16.45 -15.30
C HIS A 30 11.63 15.24 -15.98
N SER A 31 12.35 14.42 -15.22
CA SER A 31 13.15 13.32 -15.76
C SER A 31 12.26 12.19 -16.31
N PRO A 32 12.37 11.82 -17.61
CA PRO A 32 11.59 10.71 -18.18
C PRO A 32 11.85 9.37 -17.49
N LYS A 33 13.07 9.18 -16.97
CA LYS A 33 13.44 7.96 -16.22
C LYS A 33 12.69 7.87 -14.89
N LEU A 34 12.57 8.98 -14.16
CA LEU A 34 11.81 9.02 -12.91
C LEU A 34 10.32 8.82 -13.16
N ILE A 35 9.77 9.41 -14.23
CA ILE A 35 8.37 9.20 -14.62
C ILE A 35 8.08 7.71 -14.85
N LYS A 36 8.90 7.01 -15.64
CA LYS A 36 8.74 5.56 -15.84
C LYS A 36 8.89 4.76 -14.54
N ALA A 37 9.89 5.10 -13.71
CA ALA A 37 10.09 4.42 -12.43
C ALA A 37 8.89 4.60 -11.48
N HIS A 38 8.33 5.81 -11.43
CA HIS A 38 7.12 6.12 -10.67
C HIS A 38 5.90 5.35 -11.19
N GLN A 39 5.73 5.25 -12.51
CA GLN A 39 4.64 4.45 -13.09
C GLN A 39 4.74 2.95 -12.73
N HIS A 40 5.91 2.34 -12.92
CA HIS A 40 6.09 0.92 -12.60
C HIS A 40 5.93 0.62 -11.11
N SER A 41 6.56 1.43 -10.26
CA SER A 41 6.43 1.27 -8.80
C SER A 41 5.02 1.62 -8.31
N GLY A 42 4.31 2.52 -9.01
CA GLY A 42 2.90 2.85 -8.78
C GLY A 42 1.99 1.63 -8.95
N TYR A 43 2.16 0.84 -10.01
CA TYR A 43 1.37 -0.40 -10.20
C TYR A 43 1.59 -1.40 -9.05
N LEU A 44 2.85 -1.59 -8.64
CA LEU A 44 3.16 -2.46 -7.49
C LEU A 44 2.51 -1.92 -6.21
N THR A 45 2.59 -0.61 -5.98
CA THR A 45 1.98 0.06 -4.81
C THR A 45 0.48 -0.19 -4.76
N VAL A 46 -0.22 -0.04 -5.89
CA VAL A 46 -1.66 -0.30 -5.99
C VAL A 46 -1.98 -1.75 -5.64
N VAL A 47 -1.30 -2.71 -6.27
CA VAL A 47 -1.55 -4.14 -6.04
C VAL A 47 -1.33 -4.51 -4.57
N VAL A 48 -0.19 -4.12 -3.99
CA VAL A 48 0.14 -4.42 -2.59
C VAL A 48 -0.88 -3.79 -1.64
N SER A 49 -1.29 -2.54 -1.89
CA SER A 49 -2.28 -1.84 -1.08
C SER A 49 -3.66 -2.50 -1.14
N LEU A 50 -4.12 -2.89 -2.34
CA LEU A 50 -5.41 -3.57 -2.51
C LEU A 50 -5.41 -4.94 -1.83
N VAL A 51 -4.34 -5.71 -1.96
CA VAL A 51 -4.19 -7.00 -1.26
C VAL A 51 -4.23 -6.79 0.26
N TYR A 52 -3.50 -5.79 0.78
CA TYR A 52 -3.54 -5.46 2.20
C TYR A 52 -4.94 -5.11 2.68
N ILE A 53 -5.66 -4.25 1.95
CA ILE A 53 -7.03 -3.85 2.27
C ILE A 53 -7.96 -5.06 2.28
N ALA A 54 -7.95 -5.87 1.22
CA ALA A 54 -8.80 -7.06 1.11
C ALA A 54 -8.56 -8.04 2.26
N LEU A 55 -7.30 -8.36 2.57
CA LEU A 55 -6.97 -9.27 3.66
C LEU A 55 -7.29 -8.68 5.05
N SER A 56 -7.16 -7.36 5.21
CA SER A 56 -7.58 -6.67 6.44
C SER A 56 -9.09 -6.73 6.64
N MET A 57 -9.87 -6.51 5.58
CA MET A 57 -11.33 -6.66 5.63
C MET A 57 -11.75 -8.08 5.98
N LEU A 58 -11.11 -9.10 5.38
CA LEU A 58 -11.36 -10.51 5.73
C LEU A 58 -11.03 -10.80 7.20
N ALA A 59 -9.93 -10.24 7.72
CA ALA A 59 -9.55 -10.40 9.12
C ALA A 59 -10.52 -9.72 10.08
N ILE A 60 -11.13 -8.59 9.69
CA ILE A 60 -12.16 -7.92 10.49
C ILE A 60 -13.47 -8.70 10.43
N ALA A 61 -13.87 -9.17 9.25
CA ALA A 61 -15.10 -9.92 9.04
C ALA A 61 -15.12 -11.27 9.79
N SER A 62 -13.95 -11.85 10.07
CA SER A 62 -13.82 -13.09 10.84
C SER A 62 -13.78 -12.90 12.36
N LEU A 63 -13.82 -11.66 12.86
CA LEU A 63 -13.87 -11.41 14.31
C LEU A 63 -15.22 -11.88 14.89
N PRO A 64 -15.23 -12.53 16.07
CA PRO A 64 -16.45 -12.89 16.76
C PRO A 64 -17.32 -11.65 16.99
N ARG A 65 -18.60 -11.72 16.67
CA ARG A 65 -19.56 -10.67 17.01
C ARG A 65 -19.95 -10.83 18.47
N ARG A 66 -20.03 -9.73 19.22
CA ARG A 66 -20.54 -9.72 20.59
C ARG A 66 -22.00 -10.21 20.54
N GLU A 67 -22.30 -11.33 21.18
CA GLU A 67 -23.68 -11.74 21.40
C GLU A 67 -24.38 -10.66 22.24
N LYS A 68 -25.63 -10.34 21.90
CA LYS A 68 -26.39 -9.32 22.62
C LYS A 68 -26.43 -9.67 24.12
N PRO A 69 -26.30 -8.66 25.01
CA PRO A 69 -26.41 -8.88 26.45
C PRO A 69 -27.77 -9.46 26.83
#